data_AF-A0A9P5N5X6-F1
#
_entry.id   AF-A0A9P5N5X6-F1
#
_cell.length_a   1.000
_cell.length_b   1.000
_cell.length_c   1.000
_cell.angle_alpha   90.00
_cell.angle_beta   90.00
_cell.angle_gamma   90.00
#
_symmetry.space_group_name_H-M   'P 1'
#
loop_
_entity.id
_entity.type
_entity.pdbx_description
1 polymer ?
#
loop_
_entity_poly.entity_id
_entity_poly.type
_entity_poly.pdbx_seq_one_letter_code
_entity_poly.pdbx_strand_id
1 'polypeptide(L)' 'DDGWLCGSTGEVMCWIPPAHRLGLLTKRTEGILGLPGTALDVRKFVHGTKWEQC' A
#
# COMPACT_ATOMS: atom_id res chain seq x y z
N ASP A 1 -1.59 9.30 -11.92
CA ASP A 1 -1.94 9.54 -10.50
C ASP A 1 -3.30 8.91 -10.25
N ASP A 2 -3.42 7.63 -10.60
CA ASP A 2 -4.71 7.00 -10.93
C ASP A 2 -5.21 6.11 -9.79
N GLY A 3 -4.50 6.12 -8.66
CA GLY A 3 -4.75 5.28 -7.50
C GLY A 3 -4.08 3.91 -7.56
N TRP A 4 -3.22 3.64 -8.54
CA TRP A 4 -2.43 2.41 -8.56
C TRP A 4 -1.27 2.49 -7.58
N LEU A 5 -1.19 1.49 -6.70
CA LEU A 5 -0.02 1.24 -5.87
C LEU A 5 1.01 0.50 -6.72
N CYS A 6 2.16 1.13 -6.93
CA CYS A 6 3.30 0.51 -7.59
C CYS A 6 4.40 0.19 -6.56
N GLY A 7 5.09 -0.92 -6.76
CA GLY A 7 6.26 -1.28 -5.97
C GLY A 7 7.49 -0.45 -6.33
N SER A 8 8.60 -0.71 -5.65
CA SER A 8 9.84 0.07 -5.80
C SER A 8 10.47 -0.02 -7.19
N THR A 9 10.14 -1.05 -7.96
CA THR A 9 10.62 -1.24 -9.34
C THR A 9 9.60 -0.82 -10.40
N GLY A 10 8.49 -0.20 -9.98
CA GLY A 10 7.42 0.26 -10.86
C GLY A 10 6.37 -0.81 -11.19
N GLU A 11 6.43 -1.98 -10.56
CA GLU A 11 5.44 -3.03 -10.72
C GLU A 11 4.09 -2.61 -10.16
N VAL A 12 3.02 -2.74 -10.95
CA VAL A 12 1.66 -2.42 -10.50
C VAL A 12 1.17 -3.55 -9.60
N MET A 13 0.85 -3.22 -8.35
CA MET A 13 0.40 -4.20 -7.36
C MET A 13 -1.12 -4.27 -7.29
N CYS A 14 -1.76 -3.15 -6.99
CA CYS A 14 -3.20 -3.08 -6.81
C CYS A 14 -3.71 -1.65 -6.96
N TRP A 15 -5.00 -1.53 -7.23
CA TRP A 15 -5.66 -0.24 -7.28
C TRP A 15 -6.28 0.10 -5.93
N ILE A 16 -6.07 1.33 -5.47
CA ILE A 16 -6.56 1.87 -4.20
C ILE A 16 -7.80 2.73 -4.45
N PRO A 17 -8.96 2.39 -3.86
CA PRO A 17 -10.16 3.22 -3.96
C PRO A 17 -9.93 4.62 -3.39
N PRO A 18 -10.50 5.69 -3.99
CA PRO A 18 -10.29 7.08 -3.58
C PRO A 18 -10.49 7.32 -2.08
N ALA A 19 -11.51 6.69 -1.47
CA ALA A 19 -11.81 6.81 -0.05
C ALA A 19 -10.67 6.37 0.89
N HIS A 20 -9.79 5.49 0.42
CA HIS A 20 -8.70 4.91 1.21
C HIS A 20 -7.33 5.53 0.94
N ARG A 21 -7.21 6.38 -0.10
CA ARG A 21 -5.90 6.94 -0.52
C ARG A 21 -5.29 7.86 0.53
N LEU A 22 -6.11 8.72 1.13
CA LEU A 22 -5.65 9.69 2.14
C LEU A 22 -5.28 9.03 3.47
N GLY A 23 -5.91 7.89 3.77
CA GLY A 23 -5.66 7.09 4.96
C GLY A 23 -4.62 5.98 4.77
N LEU A 24 -4.02 5.84 3.57
CA LEU A 24 -3.19 4.68 3.27
C LEU A 24 -1.87 4.73 4.07
N LEU A 25 -1.69 3.75 4.95
CA LEU A 25 -0.46 3.54 5.68
C LEU A 25 0.52 2.75 4.79
N THR A 26 1.57 3.44 4.33
CA THR A 26 2.68 2.80 3.63
C THR A 26 3.81 2.51 4.63
N LYS A 27 4.80 1.67 4.25
CA LYS A 27 6.04 1.51 5.06
C LYS A 27 6.75 2.84 5.38
N ARG A 28 6.48 3.92 4.62
CA ARG A 28 7.05 5.27 4.82
C ARG A 28 6.17 6.19 5.67
N THR A 29 4.97 5.75 6.05
CA THR A 29 4.02 6.55 6.81
C THR A 29 4.15 6.19 8.30
N GLU A 30 4.71 7.07 9.12
CA GLU A 30 4.83 6.84 10.58
C GLU A 30 3.48 6.92 11.31
N GLY A 31 2.49 7.56 10.70
CA GLY A 31 1.12 7.62 11.20
C GLY A 31 0.30 8.65 10.43
N ILE A 32 -1.02 8.57 10.58
CA ILE A 32 -1.95 9.57 10.04
C ILE A 32 -2.74 10.12 11.21
N LEU A 33 -2.71 11.44 11.38
CA LEU A 33 -3.47 12.14 12.42
C LEU A 33 -4.81 12.61 11.86
N GLY A 34 -5.91 12.29 12.56
CA GLY A 34 -7.25 12.78 12.25
C GLY A 34 -8.03 12.01 11.18
N LEU A 35 -7.49 10.92 10.63
CA LEU A 35 -8.19 10.04 9.69
C LEU A 35 -8.04 8.57 10.10
N PRO A 36 -9.04 7.71 9.81
CA PRO A 36 -8.89 6.28 10.00
C PRO A 36 -7.79 5.75 9.07
N GLY A 37 -6.76 5.17 9.67
CA GLY A 37 -5.68 4.51 8.93
C GLY A 37 -6.22 3.32 8.14
N THR A 38 -5.87 3.24 6.86
CA THR A 38 -6.12 2.09 6.00
C THR A 38 -4.79 1.38 5.78
N ALA A 39 -4.67 0.16 6.31
CA ALA A 39 -3.52 -0.70 6.08
C ALA A 39 -3.85 -1.72 4.98
N LEU A 40 -2.88 -1.99 4.11
CA LEU A 40 -3.01 -3.05 3.12
C LEU A 40 -2.74 -4.40 3.79
N ASP A 41 -3.73 -5.29 3.78
CA ASP A 41 -3.54 -6.67 4.25
C ASP A 41 -2.90 -7.52 3.15
N VAL A 42 -1.58 -7.63 3.19
CA VAL A 42 -0.79 -8.42 2.23
C VAL A 42 -0.59 -9.87 2.66
N ARG A 43 -1.19 -10.33 3.78
CA ARG A 43 -0.98 -11.69 4.32
C ARG A 43 -1.41 -12.81 3.37
N LYS A 44 -2.34 -12.51 2.46
CA LYS A 44 -2.85 -13.45 1.44
C LYS A 44 -2.36 -13.09 0.03
N PHE A 45 -1.52 -12.07 -0.09
CA PHE A 45 -0.97 -11.70 -1.38
C PHE A 45 0.02 -12.79 -1.79
N VAL A 46 -0.18 -13.39 -2.96
CA VAL A 46 0.71 -14.44 -3.46
C VAL A 46 2.04 -13.79 -3.80
N HIS A 47 2.97 -13.86 -2.85
CA HIS A 47 4.27 -13.24 -2.98
C HIS A 47 5.38 -14.29 -2.84
N GLY A 48 6.39 -14.21 -3.69
CA GLY A 48 7.62 -14.99 -3.53
C GLY A 48 8.32 -14.60 -2.21
N THR A 49 9.20 -15.46 -1.71
CA THR A 49 9.90 -15.29 -0.42
C THR A 49 10.76 -14.01 -0.30
N LYS A 50 10.90 -13.23 -1.37
CA LYS A 50 11.71 -12.00 -1.43
C LYS A 50 10.89 -10.70 -1.43
N TRP A 51 9.56 -10.77 -1.37
CA TRP A 51 8.68 -9.60 -1.47
C TRP A 51 8.87 -8.57 -0.35
N GLU A 52 9.21 -9.01 0.86
CA GLU A 52 9.40 -8.10 2.00
C GLU A 52 10.77 -7.39 2.00
N GLN A 53 11.72 -7.81 1.15
CA GLN A 53 13.10 -7.32 1.11
C GLN A 53 13.28 -6.01 0.32
N CYS A 54 12.18 -5.32 -0.04
CA CYS A 54 12.19 -4.00 -0.67
C CYS A 54 11.82 -2.88 0.31
#